data_AF-A0A1A9BFC5-F1
#
_entry.id   AF-A0A1A9BFC5-F1
#
_cell.length_a   1.000
_cell.length_b   1.000
_cell.length_c   1.000
_cell.angle_alpha   90.00
_cell.angle_beta   90.00
_cell.angle_gamma   90.00
#
_symmetry.space_group_name_H-M   'P 1'
#
loop_
_entity.id
_entity.type
_entity.pdbx_description
1 polymer ?
#
loop_
_entity_poly.entity_id
_entity_poly.type
_entity_poly.pdbx_seq_one_letter_code
_entity_poly.pdbx_strand_id
1 'polypeptide(L)'
;MPWRPAPMDPVYTPASYPGHDYLGPGEIVTVRAGREVVGHLTRQGARLGWLPRPALSEAAGAVRLIVEDVLCSFARDGRPLVDAWAECLRLTQHDSPVVAPLDGFRHPLADD
;
A
#
# COMPACT_ATOMS: atom_id res chain seq x y z
N MET A 1 5.85 -0.54 -42.58
CA MET A 1 5.66 0.86 -42.15
C MET A 1 6.91 1.31 -41.41
N PRO A 2 7.48 2.51 -41.68
CA PRO A 2 8.65 2.97 -40.95
C PRO A 2 8.30 3.26 -39.49
N TRP A 3 9.17 2.83 -38.57
CA TRP A 3 9.07 3.08 -37.13
C TRP A 3 9.00 4.59 -36.87
N ARG A 4 7.93 5.07 -36.24
CA ARG A 4 7.83 6.46 -35.76
C ARG A 4 8.06 6.46 -34.25
N PRO A 5 8.97 7.31 -33.73
CA PRO A 5 9.10 7.49 -32.29
C PRO A 5 7.77 7.98 -31.71
N ALA A 6 7.32 7.35 -30.62
CA ALA A 6 6.12 7.77 -29.92
C ALA A 6 6.33 9.20 -29.38
N PRO A 7 5.35 10.10 -29.54
CA PRO A 7 5.52 11.53 -29.24
C PRO A 7 5.74 11.84 -27.75
N MET A 8 5.45 10.90 -26.84
CA MET A 8 5.85 10.89 -25.42
C MET A 8 5.79 9.45 -24.90
N ASP A 9 6.56 9.16 -23.85
CA ASP A 9 6.31 7.97 -23.01
C ASP A 9 4.91 8.10 -22.40
N PRO A 10 4.01 7.12 -22.59
CA PRO A 10 2.75 7.11 -21.87
C PRO A 10 3.08 6.96 -20.38
N VAL A 11 2.97 8.06 -19.62
CA VAL A 11 2.99 8.03 -18.17
C VAL A 11 1.71 7.33 -17.72
N TYR A 12 1.76 6.00 -17.67
CA TYR A 12 0.69 5.19 -17.12
C TYR A 12 0.69 5.35 -15.61
N THR A 13 -0.18 6.21 -15.10
CA THR A 13 -0.46 6.27 -13.67
C THR A 13 -1.63 5.30 -13.41
N PRO A 14 -1.40 4.17 -12.71
CA PRO A 14 -2.48 3.26 -12.36
C PRO A 14 -3.54 3.97 -11.50
N ALA A 15 -4.79 3.53 -11.64
CA ALA A 15 -5.86 3.99 -10.76
C ALA A 15 -5.48 3.71 -9.31
N SER A 16 -5.54 4.74 -8.47
CA SER A 16 -5.15 4.68 -7.07
C SER A 16 -6.13 5.48 -6.24
N TYR A 17 -6.29 5.08 -4.98
CA TYR A 17 -7.03 5.89 -4.02
C TYR A 17 -6.32 7.23 -3.79
N PRO A 18 -7.04 8.28 -3.35
CA PRO A 18 -6.43 9.56 -3.01
C PRO A 18 -5.28 9.34 -2.03
N GLY A 19 -4.12 9.91 -2.39
CA GLY A 19 -2.89 9.82 -1.62
C GLY A 19 -3.10 10.26 -0.18
N HIS A 20 -2.41 9.58 0.72
CA HIS A 20 -2.48 9.84 2.15
C HIS A 20 -1.90 11.22 2.47
N ASP A 21 -2.55 11.94 3.39
CA ASP A 21 -1.98 13.12 4.02
C ASP A 21 -1.35 12.64 5.33
N TYR A 22 -0.03 12.54 5.32
CA TYR A 22 0.73 12.02 6.46
C TYR A 22 0.69 12.98 7.67
N LEU A 23 -0.23 13.94 7.72
CA LEU A 23 -0.45 14.83 8.85
C LEU A 23 -1.73 14.41 9.60
N GLY A 24 -1.58 14.22 10.91
CA GLY A 24 -2.69 13.91 11.82
C GLY A 24 -2.96 12.41 12.05
N PRO A 25 -3.98 12.09 12.86
CA PRO A 25 -4.26 10.72 13.29
C PRO A 25 -4.86 9.89 12.16
N GLY A 26 -4.42 8.65 12.04
CA GLY A 26 -4.95 7.63 11.15
C GLY A 26 -4.80 6.23 11.74
N GLU A 27 -5.48 5.26 11.11
CA GLU A 27 -5.32 3.85 11.43
C GLU A 27 -4.14 3.27 10.67
N ILE A 28 -3.33 2.48 11.37
CA ILE A 28 -2.14 1.84 10.85
C ILE A 28 -2.23 0.35 11.12
N VAL A 29 -2.02 -0.44 10.07
CA VAL A 29 -1.92 -1.88 10.16
C VAL A 29 -0.57 -2.33 9.62
N THR A 30 0.16 -3.10 10.41
CA THR A 30 1.42 -3.71 10.00
C THR A 30 1.14 -5.07 9.36
N VAL A 31 1.39 -5.18 8.06
CA VAL A 31 1.25 -6.41 7.29
C VAL A 31 2.52 -7.26 7.44
N ARG A 32 2.34 -8.58 7.61
CA ARG A 32 3.42 -9.52 7.91
C ARG A 32 3.38 -10.75 7.00
N ALA A 33 4.55 -11.37 6.86
CA ALA A 33 4.73 -12.72 6.33
C ALA A 33 5.49 -13.53 7.39
N GLY A 34 4.76 -14.28 8.23
CA GLY A 34 5.34 -14.92 9.40
C GLY A 34 5.82 -13.88 10.42
N ARG A 35 7.15 -13.77 10.61
CA ARG A 35 7.77 -12.78 11.51
C ARG A 35 8.24 -11.52 10.80
N GLU A 36 8.36 -11.56 9.47
CA GLU A 36 8.87 -10.45 8.68
C GLU A 36 7.78 -9.40 8.46
N VAL A 37 8.14 -8.12 8.59
CA VAL A 37 7.25 -7.00 8.29
C VAL A 37 7.31 -6.71 6.80
N VAL A 38 6.17 -6.83 6.12
CA VAL A 38 6.03 -6.61 4.69
C VAL A 38 5.84 -5.13 4.37
N GLY A 39 5.08 -4.43 5.21
CA GLY A 39 4.75 -3.02 4.99
C GLY A 39 3.63 -2.55 5.92
N HIS A 40 3.23 -1.30 5.71
CA HIS A 40 2.20 -0.65 6.51
C HIS A 40 1.05 -0.18 5.63
N LEU A 41 -0.15 -0.61 5.98
CA LEU A 41 -1.40 -0.14 5.38
C LEU A 41 -1.97 0.96 6.27
N THR A 42 -2.26 2.12 5.71
CA THR A 42 -2.68 3.31 6.48
C THR A 42 -4.01 3.85 5.97
N ARG A 43 -4.92 4.22 6.88
CA ARG A 43 -6.24 4.76 6.54
C ARG A 43 -6.53 6.03 7.32
N GLN A 44 -7.03 7.05 6.64
CA GLN A 44 -7.56 8.27 7.27
C GLN A 44 -8.78 8.76 6.49
N GLY A 45 -9.98 8.54 7.05
CA GLY A 45 -11.23 8.82 6.35
C GLY A 45 -11.31 8.04 5.03
N ALA A 46 -11.39 8.77 3.92
CA ALA A 46 -11.45 8.22 2.56
C ALA A 46 -10.08 8.12 1.86
N ARG A 47 -8.98 8.24 2.60
CA ARG A 47 -7.59 8.11 2.09
C ARG A 47 -6.98 6.79 2.51
N LEU A 48 -6.23 6.17 1.60
CA LEU A 48 -5.55 4.90 1.80
C LEU A 48 -4.09 5.01 1.36
N GLY A 49 -3.18 4.55 2.21
CA GLY A 49 -1.75 4.48 1.92
C GLY A 49 -1.23 3.06 2.06
N TRP A 50 -0.23 2.74 1.24
CA TRP A 50 0.54 1.49 1.34
C TRP A 50 2.03 1.82 1.29
N LEU A 51 2.74 1.41 2.33
CA LEU A 51 4.18 1.64 2.50
C LEU A 51 4.89 0.28 2.58
N PRO A 52 5.28 -0.31 1.44
CA PRO A 52 6.02 -1.57 1.44
C PRO A 52 7.45 -1.37 1.94
N ARG A 53 7.97 -2.37 2.64
CA ARG A 53 9.36 -2.41 3.08
C ARG A 53 10.28 -2.75 1.90
N PRO A 54 11.49 -2.17 1.83
CA PRO A 54 12.50 -2.60 0.88
C PRO A 54 13.13 -3.94 1.31
N ALA A 55 13.84 -4.59 0.39
CA ALA A 55 14.66 -5.78 0.65
C ALA A 55 13.93 -6.96 1.33
N LEU A 56 12.72 -7.25 0.87
CA LEU A 56 11.90 -8.36 1.36
C LEU A 56 12.45 -9.73 0.94
N SER A 57 12.23 -10.74 1.78
CA SER A 57 12.32 -12.14 1.33
C SER A 57 11.33 -12.43 0.19
N GLU A 58 11.54 -13.50 -0.57
CA GLU A 58 10.64 -13.89 -1.66
C GLU A 58 9.19 -14.10 -1.17
N ALA A 59 9.03 -14.77 -0.03
CA ALA A 59 7.72 -15.00 0.58
C ALA A 59 7.03 -13.69 0.99
N ALA A 60 7.77 -12.76 1.62
CA ALA A 60 7.26 -11.44 1.96
C ALA A 60 6.96 -10.59 0.70
N GLY A 61 7.75 -10.76 -0.36
CA GLY A 61 7.53 -10.15 -1.66
C GLY A 61 6.22 -10.61 -2.32
N ALA A 62 5.85 -11.88 -2.19
CA ALA A 62 4.56 -12.39 -2.65
C ALA A 62 3.39 -11.73 -1.90
N VAL A 63 3.50 -11.57 -0.57
CA VAL A 63 2.48 -10.86 0.23
C VAL A 63 2.36 -9.40 -0.20
N ARG A 64 3.48 -8.72 -0.46
CA ARG A 64 3.47 -7.35 -1.01
C ARG A 64 2.67 -7.27 -2.31
N LEU A 65 2.93 -8.19 -3.24
CA LEU A 65 2.23 -8.22 -4.53
C LEU A 65 0.73 -8.46 -4.37
N ILE A 66 0.32 -9.30 -3.42
CA ILE A 66 -1.12 -9.51 -3.11
C ILE A 66 -1.77 -8.21 -2.67
N VAL A 67 -1.13 -7.45 -1.75
CA VAL A 67 -1.65 -6.16 -1.30
C VAL A 67 -1.75 -5.19 -2.47
N GLU A 68 -0.68 -5.03 -3.26
CA GLU A 68 -0.65 -4.12 -4.40
C GLU A 68 -1.70 -4.46 -5.46
N ASP A 69 -1.91 -5.75 -5.75
CA ASP A 69 -2.93 -6.21 -6.70
C ASP A 69 -4.36 -5.93 -6.22
N VAL A 70 -4.66 -6.19 -4.93
CA VAL A 70 -5.96 -5.85 -4.34
C VAL A 70 -6.23 -4.35 -4.43
N LEU A 71 -5.26 -3.51 -4.04
CA LEU A 71 -5.43 -2.06 -4.07
C LEU A 71 -5.62 -1.54 -5.50
N CYS A 72 -4.79 -2.00 -6.44
CA CYS A 72 -4.88 -1.57 -7.84
C CYS A 72 -6.18 -2.06 -8.51
N SER A 73 -6.57 -3.31 -8.28
CA SER A 73 -7.78 -3.88 -8.88
C SER A 73 -9.05 -3.21 -8.35
N PHE A 74 -9.15 -2.99 -7.05
CA PHE A 74 -10.32 -2.32 -6.46
C PHE A 74 -10.41 -0.86 -6.89
N ALA A 75 -9.28 -0.15 -6.94
CA ALA A 75 -9.24 1.22 -7.45
C ALA A 75 -9.64 1.29 -8.93
N ARG A 76 -9.14 0.36 -9.76
CA ARG A 76 -9.48 0.23 -11.19
C ARG A 76 -10.97 -0.01 -11.40
N ASP A 77 -11.59 -0.81 -10.55
CA ASP A 77 -13.02 -1.16 -10.63
C ASP A 77 -13.92 -0.12 -9.93
N GLY A 78 -13.36 0.98 -9.39
CA GLY A 78 -14.11 2.04 -8.71
C GLY A 78 -14.72 1.60 -7.38
N ARG A 79 -14.18 0.54 -6.76
CA ARG A 79 -14.73 -0.04 -5.53
C ARG A 79 -14.45 0.83 -4.30
N PRO A 80 -15.35 0.79 -3.28
CA PRO A 80 -15.14 1.51 -2.04
C PRO A 80 -13.82 1.13 -1.34
N LEU A 81 -13.13 2.13 -0.80
CA LEU A 81 -11.89 1.95 -0.03
C LEU A 81 -12.06 0.97 1.13
N VAL A 82 -13.21 1.03 1.82
CA VAL A 82 -13.50 0.14 2.97
C VAL A 82 -13.47 -1.33 2.56
N ASP A 83 -13.87 -1.66 1.33
CA ASP A 83 -13.83 -3.02 0.82
C ASP A 83 -12.39 -3.45 0.51
N ALA A 84 -11.60 -2.58 -0.13
CA ALA A 84 -10.20 -2.86 -0.43
C ALA A 84 -9.39 -3.08 0.85
N TRP A 85 -9.62 -2.23 1.86
CA TRP A 85 -9.04 -2.38 3.18
C TRP A 85 -9.39 -3.72 3.82
N ALA A 86 -10.69 -4.04 3.89
CA ALA A 86 -11.16 -5.30 4.46
C ALA A 86 -10.58 -6.51 3.72
N GLU A 87 -10.45 -6.45 2.40
CA GLU A 87 -9.89 -7.52 1.59
C GLU A 87 -8.39 -7.71 1.83
N CYS A 88 -7.60 -6.63 1.93
CA CYS A 88 -6.20 -6.71 2.33
C CYS A 88 -6.04 -7.39 3.70
N LEU A 89 -6.86 -7.00 4.68
CA LEU A 89 -6.83 -7.60 6.02
C LEU A 89 -7.27 -9.08 6.00
N ARG A 90 -8.23 -9.43 5.15
CA ARG A 90 -8.69 -10.82 5.01
C ARG A 90 -7.62 -11.74 4.42
N LEU A 91 -6.83 -11.23 3.47
CA LEU A 91 -5.86 -12.03 2.71
C LEU A 91 -4.46 -12.06 3.32
N THR A 92 -4.16 -11.19 4.29
CA THR A 92 -2.80 -11.06 4.83
C THR A 92 -2.75 -11.26 6.34
N GLN A 93 -1.63 -11.80 6.82
CA GLN A 93 -1.33 -11.76 8.25
C GLN A 93 -0.99 -10.33 8.65
N HIS A 94 -1.55 -9.84 9.75
CA HIS A 94 -1.35 -8.46 10.18
C HIS A 94 -1.50 -8.31 11.70
N ASP A 95 -0.89 -7.24 12.23
CA ASP A 95 -1.06 -6.83 13.62
C ASP A 95 -2.40 -6.08 13.79
N SER A 96 -2.87 -6.00 15.04
CA SER A 96 -4.08 -5.21 15.35
C SER A 96 -3.90 -3.74 14.93
N PRO A 97 -4.95 -3.07 14.41
CA PRO A 97 -4.86 -1.67 14.03
C PRO A 97 -4.46 -0.78 15.20
N VAL A 98 -3.55 0.16 14.95
CA VAL A 98 -3.14 1.19 15.91
C VAL A 98 -3.54 2.55 15.37
N VAL A 99 -4.13 3.40 16.21
CA VAL A 99 -4.42 4.79 15.87
C VAL A 99 -3.27 5.67 16.35
N ALA A 100 -2.57 6.30 15.40
CA ALA A 100 -1.41 7.14 15.69
C ALA A 100 -1.31 8.28 14.66
N PRO A 101 -0.56 9.36 14.97
CA PRO A 101 -0.12 10.29 13.94
C PRO A 101 0.64 9.53 12.85
N LEU A 102 0.30 9.78 11.60
CA LEU A 102 1.08 9.29 10.45
C LEU A 102 2.31 10.16 10.20
N ASP A 103 2.28 11.36 10.79
CA ASP A 103 3.40 12.23 11.07
C ASP A 103 4.37 11.45 11.96
N GLY A 104 5.56 11.20 11.44
CA GLY A 104 6.57 10.47 12.19
C GLY A 104 6.42 8.96 12.14
N PHE A 105 5.77 8.39 11.11
CA PHE A 105 6.05 7.01 10.69
C PHE A 105 7.50 6.90 10.19
N ARG A 106 8.44 7.10 11.12
CA ARG A 106 9.84 6.75 11.00
C ARG A 106 9.83 5.24 10.86
N HIS A 107 10.01 4.80 9.63
CA HIS A 107 10.38 3.44 9.33
C HIS A 107 11.36 2.94 10.41
N PRO A 108 11.11 1.81 11.11
CA PRO A 108 12.01 1.34 12.16
C PRO A 108 13.39 0.85 11.65
N LEU A 109 13.80 1.23 10.43
CA LEU A 109 15.20 1.14 9.95
C LEU A 109 15.77 2.52 9.57
N ALA A 110 15.16 3.63 10.00
CA ALA A 110 15.74 4.96 9.78
C ALA A 110 16.80 5.32 10.83
N ASP A 111 16.90 4.51 11.90
CA ASP A 111 17.84 4.67 13.01
C ASP A 111 18.63 3.36 13.27
N ASP A 112 19.17 2.73 12.21
CA ASP A 112 20.26 1.72 12.30
C ASP A 112 21.31 1.96 11.19
#